data_AF-A0A7Y5PW60-F1
#
_entry.id   AF-A0A7Y5PW60-F1
#
_cell.length_a   1.000
_cell.length_b   1.000
_cell.length_c   1.000
_cell.angle_alpha   90.00
_cell.angle_beta   90.00
_cell.angle_gamma   90.00
#
_symmetry.space_group_name_H-M   'P 1'
#
loop_
_entity.id
_entity.type
_entity.pdbx_description
1 polymer ?
#
loop_
_entity_poly.entity_id
_entity_poly.type
_entity_poly.pdbx_seq_one_letter_code
_entity_poly.pdbx_strand_id
1 'polypeptide(L)'
;MGLFDFLKKKQQDAPPAGPDPELEALVRKLKDPDAKVRLDTCHKLGAMKARAASARPALEELIVDPDGDVCLAAAEAMSVILRAMDQRQR
;
A
#
# COMPACT_ATOMS: atom_id res chain seq x y z
N MET A 1 -5.20 -20.51 -20.42
CA MET A 1 -4.27 -20.19 -19.31
C MET A 1 -3.24 -19.22 -19.87
N GLY A 2 -3.36 -17.95 -19.52
CA GLY A 2 -2.66 -16.86 -20.20
C GLY A 2 -1.27 -16.61 -19.63
N LEU A 3 -0.33 -16.28 -20.52
CA LEU A 3 1.03 -15.78 -20.25
C LEU A 3 1.07 -14.58 -19.27
N PHE A 4 -0.07 -13.92 -19.05
CA PHE A 4 -0.25 -12.82 -18.11
C PHE A 4 -0.35 -13.24 -16.63
N ASP A 5 -0.72 -14.49 -16.31
CA ASP A 5 -0.72 -14.98 -14.92
C ASP A 5 0.70 -15.08 -14.33
N PHE A 6 1.71 -15.29 -15.20
CA PHE A 6 3.09 -15.46 -14.79
C PHE A 6 3.77 -14.13 -14.42
N LEU A 7 3.29 -13.00 -14.96
CA LEU A 7 3.82 -11.65 -14.67
C LEU A 7 3.27 -11.07 -13.35
N LYS A 8 2.17 -11.61 -12.81
CA LYS A 8 1.63 -11.22 -11.49
C LYS A 8 2.33 -11.92 -10.32
N LYS A 9 3.13 -12.96 -10.59
CA LYS A 9 3.74 -13.84 -9.57
C LYS A 9 5.15 -13.39 -9.11
N LYS A 10 5.66 -12.26 -9.60
CA LYS A 10 7.05 -11.83 -9.34
C LYS A 10 7.27 -10.37 -8.91
N GLN A 11 6.38 -9.82 -8.08
CA GLN A 11 6.65 -8.57 -7.35
C GLN A 11 6.23 -8.64 -5.87
N GLN A 12 6.82 -9.60 -5.15
CA GLN A 12 6.97 -9.52 -3.69
C GLN A 12 8.43 -9.75 -3.29
N ASP A 13 9.36 -9.36 -4.16
CA ASP A 13 10.78 -9.33 -3.84
C ASP A 13 11.17 -7.93 -3.38
N ALA A 14 10.97 -7.66 -2.09
CA ALA A 14 11.73 -6.64 -1.37
C ALA A 14 11.78 -6.94 0.14
N PRO A 15 12.97 -7.27 0.70
CA PRO A 15 13.29 -7.02 2.09
C PRO A 15 14.41 -5.95 2.21
N PRO A 16 14.67 -5.36 3.39
CA PRO A 16 13.75 -4.74 4.36
C PRO A 16 14.20 -3.30 4.71
N ALA A 17 13.25 -2.44 5.09
CA ALA A 17 13.54 -1.24 5.87
C ALA A 17 12.95 -1.42 7.29
N GLY A 18 13.64 -2.21 8.11
CA GLY A 18 13.36 -2.42 9.54
C GLY A 18 12.12 -3.29 9.88
N PRO A 19 12.13 -4.05 10.99
CA PRO A 19 11.04 -4.94 11.38
C PRO A 19 9.93 -4.10 12.02
N ASP A 20 9.10 -3.46 11.21
CA ASP A 20 7.80 -3.02 11.68
C ASP A 20 6.77 -4.09 11.30
N PRO A 21 6.52 -5.06 12.20
CA PRO A 21 5.66 -6.20 11.87
C PRO A 21 4.23 -5.75 11.55
N GLU A 22 3.83 -4.61 12.11
CA GLU A 22 2.54 -3.99 11.84
C GLU A 22 2.47 -3.49 10.39
N LEU A 23 3.52 -2.81 9.91
CA LEU A 23 3.59 -2.35 8.52
C LEU A 23 3.57 -3.53 7.54
N GLU A 24 4.36 -4.58 7.79
CA GLU A 24 4.38 -5.76 6.92
C GLU A 24 3.02 -6.47 6.89
N ALA A 25 2.36 -6.60 8.04
CA ALA A 25 1.03 -7.19 8.12
C ALA A 25 -0.01 -6.36 7.36
N LEU A 26 0.06 -5.03 7.45
CA LEU A 26 -0.82 -4.14 6.68
C LEU A 26 -0.54 -4.23 5.18
N VAL A 27 0.72 -4.21 4.75
CA VAL A 27 1.07 -4.35 3.32
C VAL A 27 0.54 -5.67 2.74
N ARG A 28 0.49 -6.76 3.52
CA ARG A 28 -0.14 -8.02 3.08
C ARG A 28 -1.66 -7.90 2.92
N LYS A 29 -2.34 -7.18 3.82
CA LYS A 29 -3.80 -6.98 3.79
C LYS A 29 -4.28 -6.09 2.64
N LEU A 30 -3.39 -5.33 2.02
CA LEU A 30 -3.68 -4.61 0.78
C LEU A 30 -4.06 -5.54 -0.39
N LYS A 31 -3.75 -6.84 -0.30
CA LYS A 31 -4.11 -7.84 -1.33
C LYS A 31 -5.29 -8.72 -0.91
N ASP A 32 -5.98 -8.36 0.16
CA ASP A 32 -7.14 -9.10 0.65
C ASP A 32 -8.26 -9.10 -0.40
N PRO A 33 -8.96 -10.22 -0.63
CA PRO A 33 -10.08 -10.26 -1.56
C PRO A 33 -11.22 -9.31 -1.16
N ASP A 34 -11.41 -9.03 0.13
CA ASP A 34 -12.44 -8.11 0.61
C ASP A 34 -12.00 -6.65 0.41
N ALA A 35 -12.78 -5.90 -0.38
CA ALA A 35 -12.55 -4.48 -0.62
C ALA A 35 -12.57 -3.65 0.68
N LYS A 36 -13.39 -4.02 1.66
CA LYS A 36 -13.42 -3.34 2.96
C LYS A 36 -12.11 -3.51 3.72
N VAL A 37 -11.49 -4.68 3.64
CA VAL A 37 -10.19 -4.94 4.27
C VAL A 37 -9.11 -4.12 3.58
N ARG A 38 -9.12 -4.03 2.24
CA ARG A 38 -8.19 -3.18 1.49
C ARG A 38 -8.35 -1.71 1.86
N LEU A 39 -9.59 -1.22 1.88
CA LEU A 39 -9.96 0.16 2.26
C LEU A 39 -9.44 0.52 3.67
N ASP A 40 -9.80 -0.28 4.67
CA ASP A 40 -9.36 -0.09 6.05
C ASP A 40 -7.83 -0.07 6.17
N THR A 41 -7.17 -0.89 5.36
CA THR A 41 -5.71 -1.00 5.35
C THR A 41 -5.08 0.25 4.75
N CYS A 42 -5.63 0.82 3.66
CA CYS A 42 -5.20 2.11 3.12
C CYS A 42 -5.27 3.22 4.17
N HIS A 43 -6.38 3.33 4.89
CA HIS A 43 -6.54 4.34 5.95
C HIS A 43 -5.52 4.16 7.09
N LYS A 44 -5.27 2.91 7.53
CA LYS A 44 -4.27 2.62 8.57
C LYS A 44 -2.87 3.02 8.13
N LEU A 45 -2.49 2.70 6.89
CA LEU A 45 -1.18 3.09 6.34
C LEU A 45 -1.05 4.62 6.24
N GLY A 46 -2.11 5.33 5.81
CA GLY A 46 -2.14 6.79 5.81
C GLY A 46 -1.94 7.38 7.22
N ALA A 47 -2.58 6.80 8.24
CA ALA A 47 -2.43 7.22 9.63
C ALA A 47 -1.01 7.02 10.19
N MET A 48 -0.26 6.04 9.67
CA MET A 48 1.16 5.84 10.00
C MET A 48 2.07 6.92 9.40
N LYS A 49 1.58 7.74 8.45
CA LYS A 49 2.32 8.84 7.81
C LYS A 49 3.68 8.38 7.26
N ALA A 50 4.76 9.10 7.54
CA ALA A 50 6.10 8.79 7.04
C ALA A 50 6.62 7.39 7.41
N ARG A 51 6.04 6.73 8.43
CA ARG A 51 6.40 5.35 8.81
C ARG A 51 5.93 4.33 7.76
N ALA A 52 4.88 4.63 7.00
CA ALA A 52 4.39 3.78 5.91
C ALA A 52 5.04 4.09 4.55
N ALA A 53 6.17 4.82 4.51
CA ALA A 53 6.88 5.14 3.27
C ALA A 53 7.17 3.91 2.39
N SER A 54 7.52 2.78 3.02
CA SER A 54 7.82 1.52 2.32
C SER A 54 6.58 0.84 1.71
N ALA A 55 5.36 1.24 2.09
CA ALA A 55 4.12 0.72 1.52
C ALA A 55 3.71 1.41 0.20
N ARG A 56 4.44 2.46 -0.21
CA ARG A 56 4.15 3.21 -1.45
C ARG A 56 3.94 2.35 -2.69
N PRO A 57 4.82 1.40 -3.07
CA PRO A 57 4.60 0.57 -4.26
C PRO A 57 3.34 -0.29 -4.16
N ALA A 58 2.99 -0.76 -2.95
CA ALA A 58 1.77 -1.53 -2.75
C ALA A 58 0.51 -0.65 -2.88
N LEU A 59 0.55 0.59 -2.38
CA LEU A 59 -0.54 1.56 -2.54
C LEU A 59 -0.71 2.01 -4.00
N GLU A 60 0.37 2.12 -4.78
CA GLU A 60 0.31 2.41 -6.21
C GLU A 60 -0.49 1.34 -6.99
N GLU A 61 -0.38 0.06 -6.60
CA GLU A 61 -1.19 -1.03 -7.20
C GLU A 61 -2.71 -0.85 -6.96
N LEU A 62 -3.11 -0.20 -5.86
CA LEU A 62 -4.52 0.02 -5.50
C LEU A 62 -5.15 1.25 -6.15
N ILE A 63 -4.36 2.12 -6.78
CA ILE A 63 -4.90 3.27 -7.53
C ILE A 63 -5.76 2.79 -8.71
N VAL A 64 -5.53 1.56 -9.19
CA VAL A 64 -6.33 0.92 -10.25
C VAL A 64 -7.27 -0.16 -9.71
N ASP A 65 -7.55 -0.16 -8.40
CA ASP A 65 -8.50 -1.10 -7.81
C ASP A 65 -9.89 -0.92 -8.45
N PRO A 66 -10.63 -2.01 -8.74
CA PRO A 66 -11.98 -1.92 -9.29
C PRO A 66 -12.98 -1.26 -8.32
N ASP A 67 -12.69 -1.26 -7.02
CA ASP A 67 -13.48 -0.55 -6.02
C ASP A 67 -13.05 0.91 -5.94
N GLY A 68 -13.99 1.82 -6.21
CA GLY A 68 -13.74 3.26 -6.26
C GLY A 68 -13.35 3.85 -4.89
N ASP A 69 -13.87 3.31 -3.80
CA ASP A 69 -13.54 3.77 -2.45
C ASP A 69 -12.11 3.36 -2.09
N VAL A 70 -11.72 2.13 -2.44
CA VAL A 70 -10.35 1.63 -2.26
C VAL A 70 -9.35 2.46 -3.07
N CYS A 71 -9.68 2.76 -4.33
CA CYS A 71 -8.89 3.63 -5.21
C CYS A 71 -8.65 5.01 -4.59
N LEU A 72 -9.72 5.66 -4.11
CA LEU A 72 -9.64 6.97 -3.47
C LEU A 72 -8.78 6.91 -2.20
N ALA A 73 -9.03 5.93 -1.33
CA ALA A 73 -8.29 5.78 -0.08
C ALA A 73 -6.80 5.51 -0.30
N ALA A 74 -6.43 4.76 -1.34
CA ALA A 74 -5.04 4.54 -1.70
C ALA A 74 -4.33 5.83 -2.11
N ALA A 75 -4.99 6.66 -2.93
CA ALA A 75 -4.48 7.96 -3.35
C ALA A 75 -4.33 8.94 -2.16
N GLU A 76 -5.32 8.96 -1.26
CA GLU A 76 -5.27 9.76 -0.04
C GLU A 76 -4.12 9.33 0.88
N ALA A 77 -3.98 8.02 1.13
CA ALA A 77 -2.91 7.46 1.95
C ALA A 77 -1.53 7.82 1.38
N MET A 78 -1.33 7.66 0.07
CA MET A 78 -0.09 8.07 -0.60
C MET A 78 0.18 9.57 -0.43
N SER A 79 -0.82 10.43 -0.63
CA SER A 79 -0.65 11.89 -0.46
C SER A 79 -0.19 12.24 0.96
N VAL A 80 -0.78 11.62 1.98
CA VAL A 80 -0.40 11.83 3.39
C VAL A 80 1.03 11.35 3.66
N ILE A 81 1.39 10.15 3.18
CA ILE A 81 2.72 9.58 3.36
C ILE A 81 3.78 10.48 2.70
N LEU A 82 3.56 10.88 1.44
CA LEU A 82 4.50 11.74 0.69
C LEU A 82 4.69 13.11 1.35
N ARG A 83 3.60 13.75 1.77
CA ARG A 83 3.67 15.03 2.51
C ARG A 83 4.45 14.88 3.81
N ALA A 84 4.22 13.80 4.54
CA ALA A 84 4.92 13.55 5.80
C ALA A 84 6.42 13.26 5.60
N MET A 85 6.83 12.70 4.46
CA MET A 85 8.24 12.52 4.10
C MET A 85 8.90 13.85 3.74
N ASP A 86 8.23 14.71 2.98
CA ASP A 86 8.73 16.05 2.59
C ASP A 86 8.93 16.96 3.81
N GLN A 87 8.00 16.90 4.77
CA GLN A 87 8.10 17.64 6.05
C GLN A 87 9.25 17.19 6.95
N ARG A 88 9.82 16.00 6.72
CA ARG A 88 10.93 15.47 7.52
C ARG A 88 12.29 15.93 7.03
N GLN A 89 12.36 16.54 5.85
CA GLN A 89 13.60 17.02 5.22
C GLN A 89 13.75 18.55 5.26
N ARG A 90 12.89 19.25 6.01
CA ARG A 90 13.02 20.69 6.29
C ARG A 90 13.61 20.95 7.66
#